data_AF-A0A415C4W6-F1
#
_entry.id   AF-A0A415C4W6-F1
#
_cell.length_a   1.000
_cell.length_b   1.000
_cell.length_c   1.000
_cell.angle_alpha   90.00
_cell.angle_beta   90.00
_cell.angle_gamma   90.00
#
_symmetry.space_group_name_H-M   'P 1'
#
loop_
_entity.id
_entity.type
_entity.pdbx_description
1 polymer ?
#
loop_
_entity_poly.entity_id
_entity_poly.type
_entity_poly.pdbx_seq_one_letter_code
_entity_poly.pdbx_strand_id
1 'polypeptide(L)' 'MYQKKPVPPADTIALVLSGVDDVTVEQDSEFEPLVGVSATDDVDGDVTDAVKVSGSVDAAKPGEYVLT' A
#
# COMPACT_ATOMS: atom_id res chain seq x y z
N MET A 1 42.25 -9.44 13.64
CA MET A 1 41.30 -8.48 14.24
C MET A 1 39.95 -8.71 13.58
N TYR A 2 38.94 -9.24 14.28
CA TYR A 2 37.59 -9.33 13.73
C TYR A 2 36.96 -7.93 13.77
N GLN A 3 36.77 -7.30 12.60
CA GLN A 3 35.90 -6.13 12.49
C GLN A 3 34.47 -6.64 12.72
N LYS A 4 33.83 -6.27 13.83
CA LYS A 4 32.38 -6.51 14.01
C LYS A 4 31.68 -5.74 12.88
N LYS A 5 30.99 -6.47 11.99
CA LYS A 5 30.04 -5.82 11.09
C LYS A 5 29.00 -5.08 11.95
N PRO A 6 28.65 -3.83 11.64
CA PRO A 6 27.61 -3.12 12.38
C PRO A 6 26.32 -3.93 12.31
N VAL A 7 25.64 -4.05 13.45
CA VAL A 7 24.30 -4.64 13.50
C VAL A 7 23.37 -3.67 12.78
N PRO A 8 22.51 -4.13 11.85
CA PRO A 8 21.48 -3.28 11.26
C PRO A 8 20.66 -2.61 12.37
N PRO A 9 20.09 -1.41 12.13
CA PRO A 9 19.08 -0.86 13.02
C PRO A 9 18.00 -1.93 13.29
N ALA A 10 17.52 -1.99 14.53
CA ALA A 10 16.45 -2.90 14.87
C ALA A 10 15.17 -2.44 14.17
N ASP A 11 14.65 -3.29 13.29
CA ASP A 11 13.37 -3.10 12.61
C ASP A 11 12.23 -3.24 13.64
N THR A 12 11.69 -2.10 14.04
CA THR A 12 10.70 -1.98 15.14
C THR A 12 9.62 -0.95 14.86
N ILE A 13 9.78 -0.12 13.82
CA ILE A 13 8.79 0.85 13.40
C ILE A 13 7.89 0.14 12.40
N ALA A 14 6.58 0.33 12.52
CA ALA A 14 5.65 -0.29 11.59
C ALA A 14 5.67 0.43 10.25
N LEU A 15 5.53 -0.34 9.18
CA LEU A 15 5.21 0.13 7.83
C LEU A 15 4.14 1.23 7.83
N VAL A 16 4.38 2.28 7.04
CA VAL A 16 3.40 3.32 6.75
C VAL A 16 2.77 3.07 5.38
N LEU A 17 1.44 2.95 5.34
CA LEU A 17 0.65 2.87 4.12
C LEU A 17 -0.02 4.24 3.85
N SER A 18 0.03 4.72 2.61
CA SER A 18 -0.54 6.00 2.19
C SER A 18 -1.39 5.84 0.93
N GLY A 19 -2.32 6.77 0.69
CA GLY A 19 -3.21 6.76 -0.47
C GLY A 19 -4.39 5.79 -0.36
N VAL A 20 -4.79 5.43 0.86
CA VAL A 20 -5.87 4.46 1.15
C VAL A 20 -7.14 5.12 1.70
N ASP A 21 -7.35 6.38 1.34
CA ASP A 21 -8.56 7.12 1.69
C ASP A 21 -9.74 6.67 0.83
N ASP A 22 -10.96 6.94 1.30
CA ASP A 22 -12.18 6.71 0.52
C ASP A 22 -12.17 7.57 -0.75
N VAL A 23 -12.53 6.95 -1.88
CA VAL A 23 -12.62 7.62 -3.18
C VAL A 23 -14.01 7.46 -3.79
N THR A 24 -14.46 8.49 -4.49
CA THR A 24 -15.68 8.42 -5.31
C THR A 24 -15.28 8.20 -6.77
N VAL A 25 -15.85 7.17 -7.37
CA VAL A 25 -15.61 6.76 -8.76
C VAL A 25 -16.89 6.97 -9.55
N GLU A 26 -16.81 7.61 -10.72
CA GLU A 26 -17.99 7.78 -11.59
C GLU A 26 -18.40 6.43 -12.20
N GLN A 27 -19.70 6.26 -12.42
CA GLN A 27 -20.21 5.05 -13.07
C GLN A 27 -19.56 4.85 -14.45
N ASP A 28 -19.22 3.60 -14.77
CA ASP A 28 -18.57 3.18 -16.02
C ASP A 28 -17.16 3.76 -16.25
N SER A 29 -16.55 4.40 -15.24
CA SER A 29 -15.15 4.85 -15.31
C SER A 29 -14.17 3.72 -14.97
N GLU A 30 -12.94 3.84 -15.48
CA GLU A 30 -11.84 2.94 -15.12
C GLU A 30 -11.41 3.20 -13.67
N PHE A 31 -11.19 2.11 -12.92
CA PHE A 31 -10.72 2.16 -11.56
C PHE A 31 -9.55 1.19 -11.35
N GLU A 32 -8.39 1.74 -11.04
CA GLU A 32 -7.17 1.00 -10.74
C GLU A 32 -6.82 1.16 -9.25
N PRO A 33 -6.97 0.11 -8.43
CA PRO A 33 -6.98 0.22 -6.97
C PRO A 33 -5.64 0.63 -6.34
N LEU A 34 -4.54 0.55 -7.08
CA LEU A 34 -3.20 0.88 -6.59
C LEU A 34 -2.71 2.27 -7.04
N VAL A 35 -3.49 2.99 -7.85
CA VAL A 35 -3.09 4.34 -8.28
C VAL A 35 -3.03 5.27 -7.07
N GLY A 36 -1.83 5.79 -6.78
CA GLY A 36 -1.59 6.68 -5.64
C GLY A 36 -1.34 5.98 -4.31
N VAL A 37 -1.40 4.64 -4.26
CA VAL A 37 -1.06 3.86 -3.06
C VAL A 37 0.45 3.69 -2.97
N SER A 38 1.00 3.91 -1.78
CA SER A 38 2.43 3.69 -1.49
C SER A 38 2.64 3.09 -0.11
N ALA A 39 3.70 2.30 0.04
CA ALA A 39 4.06 1.67 1.31
C ALA A 39 5.54 1.87 1.60
N THR A 40 5.86 2.48 2.74
CA THR A 40 7.25 2.81 3.13
C THR A 40 7.57 2.33 4.54
N ASP A 41 8.68 1.63 4.66
CA ASP A 41 9.26 1.16 5.91
C ASP A 41 10.59 1.89 6.19
N ASP A 42 10.96 2.07 7.45
CA ASP A 42 12.17 2.83 7.80
C ASP A 42 13.46 2.04 7.57
N VAL A 43 13.39 0.70 7.63
CA VAL A 43 14.54 -0.20 7.42
C VAL A 43 14.55 -0.74 6.00
N ASP A 44 13.39 -1.19 5.49
CA ASP A 44 13.28 -1.80 4.15
C ASP A 44 13.12 -0.75 3.02
N GLY A 45 12.78 0.50 3.37
CA GLY A 45 12.60 1.57 2.40
C GLY A 45 11.25 1.51 1.68
N ASP A 46 11.25 1.77 0.37
CA ASP A 46 10.03 1.68 -0.43
C ASP A 46 9.68 0.21 -0.71
N VAL A 47 8.54 -0.22 -0.18
CA VAL A 47 8.01 -1.58 -0.30
C VAL A 47 6.67 -1.58 -1.04
N THR A 48 6.37 -0.55 -1.83
CA THR A 48 5.10 -0.39 -2.56
C THR A 48 4.79 -1.60 -3.47
N ASP A 49 5.82 -2.21 -4.07
CA ASP A 49 5.67 -3.40 -4.92
C ASP A 49 5.15 -4.64 -4.16
N ALA A 50 5.23 -4.63 -2.82
CA ALA A 50 4.73 -5.72 -1.97
C ALA A 50 3.24 -5.54 -1.59
N VAL A 51 2.62 -4.40 -1.92
CA VAL A 51 1.21 -4.13 -1.62
C VAL A 51 0.33 -5.11 -2.39
N LYS A 52 -0.68 -5.65 -1.70
CA LYS A 52 -1.70 -6.53 -2.29
C LYS A 52 -3.06 -5.93 -1.99
N VAL A 53 -3.98 -6.12 -2.94
CA VAL A 53 -5.38 -5.69 -2.81
C VAL A 53 -6.26 -6.93 -2.85
N SER A 54 -7.24 -6.96 -1.95
CA SER A 54 -8.31 -7.92 -1.87
C SER A 54 -9.67 -7.19 -1.93
N GLY A 55 -10.66 -7.87 -2.51
CA GLY A 55 -11.91 -7.24 -2.94
C GLY A 55 -11.86 -6.79 -4.40
N SER A 56 -12.98 -6.26 -4.89
CA SER A 56 -13.11 -5.74 -6.26
C SER A 56 -14.21 -4.70 -6.35
N VAL A 57 -14.04 -3.71 -7.21
CA VAL A 57 -15.05 -2.70 -7.53
C VAL A 57 -15.73 -3.05 -8.86
N ASP A 58 -17.05 -3.01 -8.90
CA ASP A 58 -17.83 -3.11 -10.15
C ASP A 58 -18.35 -1.72 -10.52
N ALA A 59 -17.56 -0.95 -11.26
CA ALA A 59 -17.88 0.45 -11.61
C ALA A 59 -19.14 0.60 -12.49
N ALA A 60 -19.65 -0.50 -13.08
CA ALA A 60 -20.92 -0.47 -13.81
C ALA A 60 -22.14 -0.39 -12.87
N LYS A 61 -21.95 -0.66 -11.56
CA LYS A 61 -23.00 -0.67 -10.55
C LYS A 61 -22.70 0.36 -9.46
N PRO A 62 -23.53 1.42 -9.33
CA PRO A 62 -23.41 2.35 -8.22
C PRO A 62 -23.56 1.65 -6.87
N GLY A 63 -22.65 1.93 -5.93
CA GLY A 63 -22.66 1.36 -4.59
C GLY A 63 -21.36 1.62 -3.83
N GLU A 64 -21.31 1.17 -2.59
CA GLU A 64 -20.10 1.18 -1.77
C GLU A 64 -19.39 -0.17 -1.88
N TYR A 65 -18.07 -0.11 -2.09
CA TYR A 65 -17.20 -1.28 -2.23
C TYR A 65 -16.03 -1.11 -1.27
N VAL A 66 -15.74 -2.14 -0.47
CA VAL A 66 -14.61 -2.13 0.47
C VAL A 66 -13.50 -3.00 -0.09
N LEU A 67 -12.29 -2.44 -0.13
CA LEU A 67 -11.05 -3.14 -0.46
C LEU A 67 -10.16 -3.26 0.78
N THR A 68 -9.25 -4.23 0.78
CA THR A 68 -8.28 -4.45 1.87
C THR A 68 -6.93 -4.86 1.31
#